data_AF-A0ABD0Y9W1-F1
#
_entry.id   AF-A0ABD0Y9W1-F1
#
_cell.length_a   1.000
_cell.length_b   1.000
_cell.length_c   1.000
_cell.angle_alpha   90.00
_cell.angle_beta   90.00
_cell.angle_gamma   90.00
#
_symmetry.space_group_name_H-M   'P 1'
#
loop_
_entity.id
_entity.type
_entity.pdbx_description
1 polymer ?
#
loop_
_entity_poly.entity_id
_entity_poly.type
_entity_poly.pdbx_seq_one_letter_code
_entity_poly.pdbx_strand_id
1 'polypeptide(L)'
;MGPFLVDVWLALTLTYLLAMVPIAFSVWHSVRPILDDPAELENMFWYVFGTFTNCFTFTGRNSWTRSGNVATRMFIGCYWVFTIIMTAAYTGSIIAFITLPVFPSVVDTAGQLSEDNYRVITIDSGGWSRLLNESSDPEARALYRADPEAVVQDVSAGLSKMTSGSILQRKYALLAPKDLLEYTVRTQFPTRFTGKRSLFHVGRECFVPLYLGLALLAGSQYEEHFNAAVARALQSGFLENIKKDVQWRVYRSSQGRLLKTTKPLQKMVPEDRRLTLDDVQGTFLVLGAGFAIAWAALIAEIIFDKRSKEYTVRKELKTYWTVGYRKLKTFFLSPIRKPQGESARFEKHDFRSYFGSPVGPELWNELRKMERVMELRTQSENCISDCTFLKNSGQRRSI
;
A
#
# COMPACT_ATOMS: atom_id res chain seq x y z
N MET A 1 -5.15 1.23 -6.41
CA MET A 1 -6.44 1.50 -7.08
C MET A 1 -6.27 1.08 -8.53
N GLY A 2 -6.77 -0.11 -8.88
CA GLY A 2 -6.46 -0.79 -10.13
C GLY A 2 -7.21 -0.20 -11.35
N PRO A 3 -7.80 -1.04 -12.23
CA PRO A 3 -8.39 -0.60 -13.50
C PRO A 3 -9.65 0.26 -13.36
N PHE A 4 -10.26 0.30 -12.19
CA PHE A 4 -11.46 1.11 -11.93
C PHE A 4 -11.08 2.53 -11.51
N LEU A 5 -11.74 3.49 -12.13
CA LEU A 5 -11.72 4.90 -11.76
C LEU A 5 -12.19 5.08 -10.31
N VAL A 6 -11.71 6.14 -9.66
CA VAL A 6 -12.07 6.46 -8.27
C VAL A 6 -13.59 6.63 -8.12
N ASP A 7 -14.26 7.19 -9.13
CA ASP A 7 -15.71 7.36 -9.15
C ASP A 7 -16.46 6.03 -9.04
N VAL A 8 -15.95 4.98 -9.67
CA VAL A 8 -16.53 3.63 -9.61
C VAL A 8 -16.36 3.04 -8.21
N TRP A 9 -15.19 3.24 -7.58
CA TRP A 9 -14.97 2.81 -6.21
C TRP A 9 -15.92 3.51 -5.23
N LEU A 10 -16.11 4.81 -5.38
CA LEU A 10 -17.06 5.58 -4.56
C LEU A 10 -18.49 5.08 -4.77
N ALA A 11 -18.93 4.92 -6.02
CA ALA A 11 -20.24 4.37 -6.35
C ALA A 11 -20.45 2.95 -5.79
N LEU A 12 -19.43 2.09 -5.83
CA LEU A 12 -19.49 0.75 -5.25
C LEU A 12 -19.64 0.79 -3.73
N THR A 13 -18.84 1.61 -3.04
CA THR A 13 -18.95 1.75 -1.58
C THR A 13 -20.32 2.30 -1.17
N LEU A 14 -20.85 3.27 -1.91
CA LEU A 14 -22.18 3.80 -1.66
C LEU A 14 -23.27 2.75 -1.92
N THR A 15 -23.19 2.02 -3.03
CA THR A 15 -24.15 0.96 -3.37
C THR A 15 -24.16 -0.15 -2.32
N TYR A 16 -22.97 -0.53 -1.83
CA TYR A 16 -22.82 -1.48 -0.74
C TYR A 16 -23.49 -1.00 0.56
N LEU A 17 -23.25 0.26 0.94
CA LEU A 17 -23.88 0.85 2.12
C LEU A 17 -25.40 0.98 1.97
N LEU A 18 -25.87 1.32 0.78
CA LEU A 18 -27.30 1.43 0.49
C LEU A 18 -27.99 0.07 0.39
N ALA A 19 -27.30 -0.99 -0.02
CA ALA A 19 -27.85 -2.35 -0.12
C ALA A 19 -28.33 -2.90 1.23
N MET A 20 -27.77 -2.41 2.33
CA MET A 20 -28.20 -2.71 3.70
C MET A 20 -29.67 -2.31 3.95
N VAL A 21 -30.10 -1.15 3.45
CA VAL A 21 -31.43 -0.59 3.72
C VAL A 21 -32.58 -1.43 3.15
N PRO A 22 -32.63 -1.81 1.85
CA PRO A 22 -33.71 -2.61 1.31
C PRO A 22 -33.74 -4.04 1.85
N ILE A 23 -32.57 -4.63 2.17
CA ILE A 23 -32.50 -5.96 2.79
C ILE A 23 -33.13 -5.92 4.19
N ALA A 24 -32.76 -4.96 5.02
CA ALA A 24 -33.34 -4.82 6.35
C ALA A 24 -34.83 -4.42 6.32
N PHE A 25 -35.20 -3.50 5.42
CA PHE A 25 -36.59 -3.12 5.22
C PHE A 25 -37.44 -4.32 4.80
N SER A 26 -36.91 -5.24 4.00
CA SER A 26 -37.63 -6.46 3.61
C SER A 26 -37.87 -7.43 4.78
N VAL A 27 -37.06 -7.38 5.84
CA VAL A 27 -37.18 -8.30 6.99
C VAL A 27 -38.06 -7.70 8.09
N TRP A 28 -37.88 -6.43 8.39
CA TRP A 28 -38.53 -5.77 9.54
C TRP A 28 -39.60 -4.75 9.15
N HIS A 29 -39.78 -4.49 7.84
CA HIS A 29 -40.68 -3.45 7.31
C HIS A 29 -40.40 -2.03 7.87
N SER A 30 -39.24 -1.84 8.52
CA SER A 30 -38.79 -0.61 9.16
C SER A 30 -37.26 -0.62 9.25
N VAL A 31 -36.65 0.56 9.16
CA VAL A 31 -35.19 0.74 9.29
C VAL A 31 -34.73 1.01 10.72
N ARG A 32 -35.68 1.28 11.64
CA ARG A 32 -35.39 1.62 13.04
C ARG A 32 -34.54 0.59 13.78
N PRO A 33 -34.77 -0.73 13.65
CA PRO A 33 -33.99 -1.69 14.43
C PRO A 33 -32.52 -1.77 14.00
N ILE A 34 -32.14 -1.26 12.82
CA ILE A 34 -30.73 -1.13 12.40
C ILE A 34 -30.05 0.05 13.11
N LEU A 35 -30.81 1.13 13.38
CA LEU A 35 -30.32 2.35 14.02
C LEU A 35 -30.31 2.23 15.54
N ASP A 36 -31.24 1.46 16.11
CA ASP A 36 -31.41 1.30 17.55
C ASP A 36 -30.46 0.25 18.14
N ASP A 37 -30.18 -0.85 17.41
CA ASP A 37 -29.34 -1.96 17.87
C ASP A 37 -28.03 -2.10 17.07
N PRO A 38 -26.86 -1.72 17.62
CA PRO A 38 -25.59 -1.76 16.90
C PRO A 38 -25.10 -3.18 16.58
N ALA A 39 -25.51 -4.18 17.37
CA ALA A 39 -25.13 -5.58 17.14
C ALA A 39 -25.76 -6.16 15.86
N GLU A 40 -26.99 -5.76 15.55
CA GLU A 40 -27.67 -6.18 14.32
C GLU A 40 -27.09 -5.49 13.08
N LEU A 41 -26.74 -4.21 13.22
CA LEU A 41 -26.03 -3.47 12.17
C LEU A 41 -24.67 -4.12 11.86
N GLU A 42 -23.92 -4.53 12.88
CA GLU A 42 -22.66 -5.25 12.72
C GLU A 42 -22.86 -6.59 11.99
N ASN A 43 -23.83 -7.40 12.42
CA ASN A 43 -24.11 -8.69 11.78
C ASN A 43 -24.50 -8.51 10.30
N MET A 44 -25.31 -7.48 9.98
CA MET A 44 -25.72 -7.21 8.61
C MET A 44 -24.57 -6.66 7.76
N PHE A 45 -23.73 -5.81 8.34
CA PHE A 45 -22.50 -5.35 7.69
C PHE A 45 -21.61 -6.54 7.32
N TRP A 46 -21.34 -7.45 8.26
CA TRP A 46 -20.53 -8.64 7.99
C TRP A 46 -21.17 -9.57 6.95
N TYR A 47 -22.51 -9.68 6.94
CA TYR A 47 -23.23 -10.44 5.92
C TYR A 47 -23.01 -9.90 4.51
N VAL A 48 -23.27 -8.60 4.31
CA VAL A 48 -23.15 -7.94 3.01
C VAL A 48 -21.67 -7.92 2.57
N PHE A 49 -20.73 -7.73 3.50
CA PHE A 49 -19.28 -7.72 3.25
C PHE A 49 -18.78 -9.09 2.83
N GLY A 50 -19.15 -10.12 3.59
CA GLY A 50 -18.71 -11.49 3.37
C GLY A 50 -19.22 -12.07 2.06
N THR A 51 -20.46 -11.74 1.69
CA THR A 51 -21.06 -12.15 0.42
C THR A 51 -20.47 -11.39 -0.78
N PHE A 52 -20.10 -10.11 -0.64
CA PHE A 52 -19.39 -9.36 -1.70
C PHE A 52 -17.96 -9.88 -1.94
N THR A 53 -17.23 -10.15 -0.87
CA THR A 53 -15.82 -10.59 -0.94
C THR A 53 -15.66 -12.09 -1.16
N ASN A 54 -16.76 -12.86 -1.19
CA ASN A 54 -16.76 -14.32 -1.14
C ASN A 54 -15.91 -14.91 0.02
N CYS A 55 -15.71 -14.14 1.10
CA CYS A 55 -14.83 -14.51 2.21
C CYS A 55 -15.54 -15.32 3.31
N PHE A 56 -16.86 -15.08 3.51
CA PHE A 56 -17.64 -15.71 4.58
C PHE A 56 -18.88 -16.41 4.05
N THR A 57 -19.16 -17.62 4.56
CA THR A 57 -20.38 -18.37 4.27
C THR A 57 -21.30 -18.38 5.50
N PHE A 58 -22.40 -17.63 5.45
CA PHE A 58 -23.36 -17.55 6.55
C PHE A 58 -24.42 -18.64 6.41
N THR A 59 -24.15 -19.81 7.00
CA THR A 59 -25.06 -20.98 7.02
C THR A 59 -25.86 -21.13 8.33
N GLY A 60 -25.73 -20.17 9.26
CA GLY A 60 -26.42 -20.19 10.55
C GLY A 60 -27.95 -20.07 10.46
N ARG A 61 -28.64 -20.48 11.54
CA ARG A 61 -30.11 -20.48 11.64
C ARG A 61 -30.74 -19.08 11.52
N ASN A 62 -29.99 -18.04 11.88
CA ASN A 62 -30.38 -16.62 11.78
C ASN A 62 -29.76 -15.93 10.55
N SER A 63 -29.25 -16.68 9.57
CA SER A 63 -28.73 -16.10 8.33
C SER A 63 -29.88 -15.56 7.47
N TRP A 64 -29.74 -14.35 6.96
CA TRP A 64 -30.68 -13.71 6.02
C TRP A 64 -30.93 -14.57 4.78
N THR A 65 -29.96 -15.38 4.35
CA THR A 65 -30.09 -16.34 3.24
C THR A 65 -31.16 -17.40 3.50
N ARG A 66 -31.44 -17.75 4.76
CA ARG A 66 -32.44 -18.77 5.16
C ARG A 66 -33.78 -18.16 5.59
N SER A 67 -33.99 -16.86 5.41
CA SER A 67 -35.26 -16.18 5.73
C SER A 67 -36.46 -16.90 5.11
N GLY A 68 -37.59 -16.96 5.84
CA GLY A 68 -38.84 -17.53 5.35
C GLY A 68 -39.54 -16.67 4.29
N ASN A 69 -39.18 -15.39 4.20
CA ASN A 69 -39.83 -14.43 3.31
C ASN A 69 -39.26 -14.51 1.88
N VAL A 70 -40.14 -14.69 0.89
CA VAL A 70 -39.76 -14.77 -0.54
C VAL A 70 -39.15 -13.46 -1.03
N ALA A 71 -39.67 -12.31 -0.59
CA ALA A 71 -39.15 -11.00 -0.95
C ALA A 71 -37.69 -10.80 -0.54
N THR A 72 -37.32 -11.21 0.68
CA THR A 72 -35.95 -11.12 1.19
C THR A 72 -34.99 -11.98 0.36
N ARG A 73 -35.41 -13.19 -0.03
CA ARG A 73 -34.62 -14.07 -0.88
C ARG A 73 -34.41 -13.50 -2.29
N MET A 74 -35.42 -12.83 -2.85
CA MET A 74 -35.28 -12.16 -4.15
C MET A 74 -34.26 -11.02 -4.08
N PHE A 75 -34.32 -10.16 -3.05
CA PHE A 75 -33.33 -9.08 -2.88
C PHE A 75 -31.91 -9.62 -2.68
N ILE A 76 -31.73 -10.67 -1.87
CA ILE A 76 -30.43 -11.33 -1.68
C ILE A 76 -29.94 -11.96 -2.99
N GLY A 77 -30.83 -12.60 -3.76
CA GLY A 77 -30.50 -13.15 -5.07
C GLY A 77 -30.04 -12.09 -6.07
N CYS A 78 -30.75 -10.96 -6.15
CA CYS A 78 -30.34 -9.83 -6.98
C CYS A 78 -28.98 -9.26 -6.53
N TYR A 79 -28.76 -9.15 -5.22
CA TYR A 79 -27.50 -8.71 -4.66
C TYR A 79 -26.36 -9.67 -5.03
N TRP A 80 -26.56 -10.98 -4.93
CA TRP A 80 -25.55 -11.97 -5.34
C TRP A 80 -25.20 -11.85 -6.81
N VAL A 81 -26.20 -11.74 -7.70
CA VAL A 81 -25.95 -11.53 -9.14
C VAL A 81 -25.13 -10.25 -9.36
N PHE A 82 -25.47 -9.15 -8.68
CA PHE A 82 -24.69 -7.91 -8.73
C PHE A 82 -23.23 -8.14 -8.29
N THR A 83 -23.00 -8.81 -7.16
CA THR A 83 -21.64 -9.08 -6.66
C THR A 83 -20.83 -9.95 -7.62
N ILE A 84 -21.44 -10.96 -8.24
CA ILE A 84 -20.78 -11.83 -9.24
C ILE A 84 -20.41 -11.02 -10.48
N ILE A 85 -21.31 -10.18 -10.98
CA ILE A 85 -21.05 -9.34 -12.16
C ILE A 85 -19.91 -8.37 -11.87
N MET A 86 -19.94 -7.67 -10.73
CA MET A 86 -18.91 -6.70 -10.37
C MET A 86 -17.55 -7.34 -10.15
N THR A 87 -17.48 -8.49 -9.47
CA THR A 87 -16.22 -9.21 -9.23
C THR A 87 -15.65 -9.81 -10.52
N ALA A 88 -16.50 -10.33 -11.42
CA ALA A 88 -16.07 -10.80 -12.74
C ALA A 88 -15.53 -9.67 -13.61
N ALA A 89 -16.22 -8.51 -13.66
CA ALA A 89 -15.77 -7.34 -14.40
C ALA A 89 -14.43 -6.79 -13.87
N TYR A 90 -14.27 -6.75 -12.55
CA TYR A 90 -13.03 -6.33 -11.90
C TYR A 90 -11.87 -7.29 -12.24
N THR A 91 -12.12 -8.60 -12.13
CA THR A 91 -11.12 -9.64 -12.44
C THR A 91 -10.67 -9.55 -13.90
N GLY A 92 -11.61 -9.45 -14.84
CA GLY A 92 -11.29 -9.30 -16.27
C GLY A 92 -10.50 -8.02 -16.57
N SER A 93 -10.87 -6.91 -15.93
CA SER A 93 -10.21 -5.62 -16.12
C SER A 93 -8.79 -5.63 -15.53
N ILE A 94 -8.57 -6.27 -14.38
CA ILE A 94 -7.22 -6.39 -13.81
C ILE A 94 -6.35 -7.26 -14.70
N ILE A 95 -6.86 -8.40 -15.17
CA ILE A 95 -6.10 -9.30 -16.04
C ILE A 95 -5.65 -8.54 -17.29
N ALA A 96 -6.56 -7.79 -17.94
CA ALA A 96 -6.22 -6.97 -19.09
C ALA A 96 -5.16 -5.90 -18.77
N PHE A 97 -5.29 -5.23 -17.61
CA PHE A 97 -4.34 -4.22 -17.18
C PHE A 97 -2.93 -4.78 -16.91
N ILE A 98 -2.84 -5.99 -16.34
CA ILE A 98 -1.55 -6.61 -16.03
C ILE A 98 -0.91 -7.21 -17.29
N THR A 99 -1.70 -7.77 -18.20
CA THR A 99 -1.18 -8.41 -19.42
C THR A 99 -0.81 -7.43 -20.52
N LEU A 100 -1.49 -6.28 -20.61
CA LEU A 100 -1.23 -5.27 -21.63
C LEU A 100 -0.35 -4.14 -21.06
N PRO A 101 0.96 -4.15 -21.32
CA PRO A 101 1.81 -3.01 -20.96
C PRO A 101 1.38 -1.78 -21.76
N VAL A 102 1.03 -0.70 -21.05
CA VAL A 102 0.84 0.61 -21.66
C VAL A 102 2.22 1.21 -21.89
N PHE A 103 2.65 1.24 -23.15
CA PHE A 103 3.85 1.96 -23.54
C PHE A 103 3.50 3.44 -23.75
N PRO A 104 4.36 4.39 -23.34
CA PRO A 104 4.17 5.79 -23.68
C PRO A 104 4.19 5.97 -25.21
N SER A 105 3.58 7.05 -25.69
CA SER A 105 3.62 7.40 -27.10
C SER A 105 5.07 7.53 -27.56
N VAL A 106 5.39 6.83 -28.64
CA VAL A 106 6.70 6.92 -29.28
C VAL A 106 6.71 8.08 -30.26
N VAL A 107 7.86 8.72 -30.42
CA VAL A 107 8.05 9.77 -31.43
C VAL A 107 8.57 9.13 -32.71
N ASP A 108 7.82 9.29 -33.80
CA ASP A 108 8.18 8.74 -35.11
C ASP A 108 8.59 9.83 -36.11
N THR A 109 8.17 11.09 -35.91
CA THR A 109 8.38 12.20 -36.86
C THR A 109 9.15 13.39 -36.26
N ALA A 110 9.72 14.25 -37.13
CA ALA A 110 10.55 15.39 -36.74
C ALA A 110 9.70 16.49 -36.10
N GLY A 111 8.53 16.77 -36.69
CA GLY A 111 7.54 17.67 -36.12
C GLY A 111 7.17 17.32 -34.68
N GLN A 112 6.86 16.05 -34.39
CA GLN A 112 6.57 15.56 -33.03
C GLN A 112 7.76 15.78 -32.08
N LEU A 113 8.99 15.59 -32.57
CA LEU A 113 10.21 15.82 -31.80
C LEU A 113 10.34 17.30 -31.39
N SER A 114 9.96 18.21 -32.29
CA SER A 114 9.96 19.66 -32.04
C SER A 114 8.83 20.11 -31.12
N GLU A 115 7.62 19.59 -31.31
CA GLU A 115 6.42 19.93 -30.51
C GLU A 115 6.57 19.50 -29.05
N ASP A 116 7.12 18.30 -28.82
CA ASP A 116 7.30 17.73 -27.48
C ASP A 116 8.51 18.28 -26.72
N ASN A 117 9.24 19.26 -27.30
CA ASN A 117 10.45 19.90 -26.76
C ASN A 117 11.57 18.89 -26.41
N TYR A 118 11.86 17.94 -27.29
CA TYR A 118 13.02 17.06 -27.13
C TYR A 118 14.33 17.81 -27.40
N ARG A 119 15.33 17.58 -26.55
CA ARG A 119 16.69 18.06 -26.79
C ARG A 119 17.41 17.10 -27.72
N VAL A 120 17.82 17.59 -28.88
CA VAL A 120 18.42 16.77 -29.93
C VAL A 120 19.94 16.71 -29.73
N ILE A 121 20.46 15.50 -29.58
CA ILE A 121 21.88 15.18 -29.49
C ILE A 121 22.34 14.80 -30.90
N THR A 122 23.46 15.37 -31.33
CA THR A 122 24.09 15.05 -32.62
C THR A 122 25.51 14.53 -32.43
N ILE A 123 26.03 13.84 -33.43
CA ILE A 123 27.38 13.27 -33.41
C ILE A 123 28.34 14.23 -34.12
N ASP A 124 29.47 14.53 -33.50
CA ASP A 124 30.47 15.47 -34.01
C ASP A 124 31.09 14.99 -35.35
N SER A 125 31.37 13.69 -35.45
CA SER A 125 32.10 13.07 -36.58
C SER A 125 31.32 12.93 -37.90
N GLY A 126 30.09 13.46 -37.99
CA GLY A 126 29.19 13.22 -39.14
C GLY A 126 28.77 14.46 -39.93
N GLY A 127 29.25 15.66 -39.58
CA GLY A 127 28.80 16.90 -40.24
C GLY A 127 27.32 17.26 -39.98
N TRP A 128 26.69 16.63 -38.99
CA TRP A 128 25.28 16.83 -38.63
C TRP A 128 24.96 18.27 -38.26
N SER A 129 25.86 18.94 -37.52
CA SER A 129 25.73 20.35 -37.14
C SER A 129 25.66 21.26 -38.36
N ARG A 130 26.55 21.04 -39.34
CA ARG A 130 26.56 21.78 -40.60
C ARG A 130 25.30 21.51 -41.43
N LEU A 131 24.94 20.23 -41.56
CA LEU A 131 23.80 19.79 -42.34
C LEU A 131 22.48 20.38 -41.82
N LEU A 132 22.25 20.35 -40.51
CA LEU A 132 21.03 20.88 -39.90
C LEU A 132 20.99 22.41 -39.87
N ASN A 133 22.16 23.06 -39.83
CA ASN A 133 22.25 24.52 -39.89
C ASN A 133 22.01 25.05 -41.32
N GLU A 134 22.56 24.38 -42.33
CA GLU A 134 22.44 24.74 -43.75
C GLU A 134 21.12 24.25 -44.38
N SER A 135 20.34 23.38 -43.72
CA SER A 135 19.10 22.84 -44.27
C SER A 135 18.06 23.92 -44.55
N SER A 136 17.36 23.82 -45.69
CA SER A 136 16.24 24.70 -46.05
C SER A 136 14.94 24.40 -45.29
N ASP A 137 14.83 23.19 -44.74
CA ASP A 137 13.64 22.72 -44.03
C ASP A 137 13.47 23.41 -42.66
N PRO A 138 12.30 24.01 -42.37
CA PRO A 138 12.05 24.67 -41.09
C PRO A 138 12.09 23.72 -39.89
N GLU A 139 11.65 22.46 -40.04
CA GLU A 139 11.63 21.50 -38.92
C GLU A 139 13.05 21.11 -38.51
N ALA A 140 13.90 20.71 -39.47
CA ALA A 140 15.31 20.42 -39.22
C ALA A 140 16.05 21.58 -38.55
N ARG A 141 15.75 22.82 -38.97
CA ARG A 141 16.34 24.03 -38.39
C ARG A 141 15.82 24.33 -36.99
N ALA A 142 14.54 24.08 -36.73
CA ALA A 142 13.94 24.22 -35.41
C ALA A 142 14.57 23.24 -34.39
N LEU A 143 14.82 22.00 -34.82
CA LEU A 143 15.49 20.99 -34.01
C LEU A 143 16.92 21.38 -33.61
N TYR A 144 17.69 21.97 -34.54
CA TYR A 144 19.06 22.41 -34.26
C TYR A 144 19.14 23.65 -33.38
N ARG A 145 18.25 24.63 -33.60
CA ARG A 145 18.20 25.85 -32.77
C ARG A 145 17.81 25.57 -31.32
N ALA A 146 17.12 24.46 -31.07
CA ALA A 146 16.66 24.10 -29.74
C ALA A 146 17.81 23.74 -28.78
N ASP A 147 18.95 23.20 -29.25
CA ASP A 147 20.09 22.85 -28.37
C ASP A 147 21.44 22.69 -29.13
N PRO A 148 22.20 23.77 -29.38
CA PRO A 148 23.51 23.70 -30.04
C PRO A 148 24.63 23.09 -29.17
N GLU A 149 24.43 22.91 -27.86
CA GLU A 149 25.45 22.38 -26.93
C GLU A 149 25.39 20.85 -26.77
N ALA A 150 24.51 20.17 -27.51
CA ALA A 150 24.27 18.73 -27.39
C ALA A 150 25.07 17.89 -28.40
N VAL A 151 26.27 18.32 -28.79
CA VAL A 151 27.15 17.53 -29.66
C VAL A 151 27.95 16.51 -28.83
N VAL A 152 28.03 15.27 -29.32
CA VAL A 152 28.76 14.17 -28.66
C VAL A 152 29.70 13.49 -29.66
N GLN A 153 30.83 12.96 -29.18
CA GLN A 153 31.84 12.33 -30.05
C GLN A 153 31.36 10.98 -30.62
N ASP A 154 30.67 10.18 -29.81
CA ASP A 154 30.25 8.82 -30.16
C ASP A 154 28.76 8.55 -29.89
N VAL A 155 28.18 7.60 -30.65
CA VAL A 155 26.80 7.12 -30.47
C VAL A 155 26.60 6.54 -29.06
N SER A 156 27.57 5.79 -28.55
CA SER A 156 27.52 5.16 -27.22
C SER A 156 27.48 6.21 -26.11
N ALA A 157 28.29 7.26 -26.25
CA ALA A 157 28.28 8.40 -25.33
C ALA A 157 26.94 9.15 -25.42
N GLY A 158 26.40 9.36 -26.62
CA GLY A 158 25.06 9.92 -26.82
C GLY A 158 23.99 9.09 -26.11
N LEU A 159 24.04 7.77 -26.26
CA LEU A 159 23.08 6.85 -25.65
C LEU A 159 23.18 6.83 -24.11
N SER A 160 24.39 6.88 -23.57
CA SER A 160 24.62 7.00 -22.12
C SER A 160 24.10 8.33 -21.54
N LYS A 161 24.22 9.42 -22.31
CA LYS A 161 23.70 10.76 -21.95
C LYS A 161 22.17 10.76 -21.96
N MET A 162 21.55 10.04 -22.89
CA MET A 162 20.09 9.85 -22.90
C MET A 162 19.59 9.02 -21.71
N THR A 163 20.27 7.92 -21.38
CA THR A 163 19.93 7.11 -20.20
C THR A 163 20.07 7.93 -18.92
N SER A 164 21.16 8.68 -18.79
CA SER A 164 21.40 9.56 -17.63
C SER A 164 20.41 10.73 -17.58
N GLY A 165 20.05 11.28 -18.72
CA GLY A 165 19.06 12.36 -18.86
C GLY A 165 17.63 11.91 -18.55
N SER A 166 17.27 10.67 -18.88
CA SER A 166 15.98 10.07 -18.52
C SER A 166 15.81 9.95 -17.00
N ILE A 167 16.90 9.69 -16.26
CA ILE A 167 16.90 9.71 -14.79
C ILE A 167 16.58 11.11 -14.24
N LEU A 168 16.93 12.17 -14.99
CA LEU A 168 16.66 13.57 -14.67
C LEU A 168 15.34 14.10 -15.27
N GLN A 169 14.47 13.21 -15.78
CA GLN A 169 13.20 13.55 -16.47
C GLN A 169 13.36 14.51 -17.67
N ARG A 170 14.55 14.61 -18.25
CA ARG A 170 14.79 15.40 -19.45
C ARG A 170 14.55 14.54 -20.69
N LYS A 171 13.79 15.08 -21.65
CA LYS A 171 13.53 14.45 -22.95
C LYS A 171 14.73 14.67 -23.88
N TYR A 172 15.45 13.62 -24.23
CA TYR A 172 16.56 13.65 -25.18
C TYR A 172 16.28 12.75 -26.37
N ALA A 173 16.64 13.22 -27.57
CA ALA A 173 16.61 12.47 -28.83
C ALA A 173 18.01 12.48 -29.46
N LEU A 174 18.40 11.43 -30.19
CA LEU A 174 19.75 11.27 -30.75
C LEU A 174 19.60 11.07 -32.24
N LEU A 175 20.24 11.95 -33.02
CA LEU A 175 20.33 11.82 -34.45
C LEU A 175 21.61 11.08 -34.82
N ALA A 176 21.44 9.95 -35.49
CA ALA A 176 22.52 9.09 -35.96
C ALA A 176 22.03 8.28 -37.18
N PRO A 177 22.95 7.75 -38.00
CA PRO A 177 22.58 6.82 -39.06
C PRO A 177 21.81 5.61 -38.50
N LYS A 178 20.68 5.27 -39.13
CA LYS A 178 19.76 4.23 -38.64
C LYS A 178 20.45 2.88 -38.39
N ASP A 179 21.23 2.40 -39.35
CA ASP A 179 21.89 1.10 -39.24
C ASP A 179 22.89 1.05 -38.07
N LEU A 180 23.58 2.18 -37.81
CA LEU A 180 24.50 2.32 -36.68
C LEU A 180 23.75 2.37 -35.35
N LEU A 181 22.62 3.09 -35.29
CA LEU A 181 21.78 3.16 -34.09
C LEU A 181 21.17 1.79 -33.76
N GLU A 182 20.59 1.10 -34.75
CA GLU A 182 20.06 -0.26 -34.56
C GLU A 182 21.15 -1.23 -34.09
N TYR A 183 22.34 -1.16 -34.67
CA TYR A 183 23.48 -1.98 -34.26
C TYR A 183 23.91 -1.68 -32.82
N THR A 184 24.08 -0.40 -32.47
CA THR A 184 24.57 0.03 -31.15
C THR A 184 23.56 -0.27 -30.05
N VAL A 185 22.29 0.04 -30.27
CA VAL A 185 21.21 -0.28 -29.32
C VAL A 185 21.13 -1.78 -29.09
N ARG A 186 21.21 -2.60 -30.15
CA ARG A 186 21.16 -4.05 -30.01
C ARG A 186 22.40 -4.61 -29.30
N THR A 187 23.59 -4.09 -29.55
CA THR A 187 24.84 -4.65 -28.97
C THR A 187 25.10 -4.20 -27.53
N GLN A 188 24.86 -2.93 -27.21
CA GLN A 188 25.21 -2.35 -25.90
C GLN A 188 24.07 -2.44 -24.87
N PHE A 189 22.81 -2.42 -25.32
CA PHE A 189 21.64 -2.42 -24.45
C PHE A 189 20.76 -3.64 -24.70
N PRO A 190 21.23 -4.86 -24.33
CA PRO A 190 20.39 -6.04 -24.40
C PRO A 190 19.17 -5.85 -23.50
N THR A 191 18.01 -6.29 -23.96
CA THR A 191 16.68 -6.27 -23.31
C THR A 191 16.62 -6.95 -21.93
N ARG A 192 17.75 -7.44 -21.41
CA ARG A 192 17.87 -8.15 -20.13
C ARG A 192 18.30 -7.27 -18.95
N PHE A 193 18.60 -5.98 -19.12
CA PHE A 193 18.83 -5.10 -17.96
C PHE A 193 17.52 -4.86 -17.20
N THR A 194 17.30 -5.71 -16.22
CA THR A 194 16.15 -5.80 -15.31
C THR A 194 16.04 -4.66 -14.30
N GLY A 195 16.95 -3.68 -14.31
CA GLY A 195 17.01 -2.63 -13.29
C GLY A 195 16.28 -1.33 -13.64
N LYS A 196 16.41 -0.83 -14.88
CA LYS A 196 15.80 0.43 -15.34
C LYS A 196 15.62 0.35 -16.87
N ARG A 197 14.40 0.05 -17.31
CA ARG A 197 14.06 -0.16 -18.73
C ARG A 197 13.97 1.18 -19.48
N SER A 198 15.08 1.71 -19.98
CA SER A 198 15.03 2.66 -21.10
C SER A 198 14.92 1.86 -22.40
N LEU A 199 13.69 1.57 -22.83
CA LEU A 199 13.46 0.98 -24.14
C LEU A 199 13.72 2.08 -25.17
N PHE A 200 14.83 2.01 -25.90
CA PHE A 200 15.10 2.94 -26.98
C PHE A 200 14.17 2.62 -28.17
N HIS A 201 13.49 3.64 -28.67
CA HIS A 201 12.71 3.58 -29.89
C HIS A 201 13.49 4.23 -31.03
N VAL A 202 13.56 3.56 -32.18
CA VAL A 202 14.14 4.12 -33.39
C VAL A 202 12.97 4.59 -34.26
N GLY A 203 12.93 5.89 -34.55
CA GLY A 203 11.89 6.51 -35.35
C GLY A 203 11.73 5.83 -36.71
N ARG A 204 10.49 5.77 -37.21
CA ARG A 204 10.19 5.20 -38.52
C ARG A 204 10.57 6.11 -39.68
N GLU A 205 10.45 7.42 -39.48
CA GLU A 205 10.79 8.41 -40.49
C GLU A 205 12.31 8.57 -40.61
N CYS A 206 12.79 8.65 -41.86
CA CYS A 206 14.16 9.01 -42.13
C CYS A 206 14.23 10.52 -42.33
N PHE A 207 14.70 11.25 -41.32
CA PHE A 207 14.78 12.71 -41.35
C PHE A 207 15.77 13.24 -42.39
N VAL A 208 16.88 12.52 -42.58
CA VAL A 208 17.92 12.90 -43.52
C VAL A 208 18.31 11.68 -44.35
N PRO A 209 18.01 11.68 -45.67
CA PRO A 209 18.51 10.65 -46.57
C PRO A 209 20.01 10.89 -46.82
N LEU A 210 20.86 10.19 -46.06
CA LEU A 210 22.30 10.14 -46.31
C LEU A 210 22.63 8.88 -47.12
N TYR A 211 23.32 9.07 -48.25
CA TYR A 211 23.82 7.99 -49.08
C TYR A 211 25.32 7.80 -48.84
N LEU A 212 25.77 6.56 -48.79
CA LEU A 212 27.18 6.21 -48.72
C LEU A 212 27.74 6.06 -50.13
N GLY A 213 28.83 6.76 -50.42
CA GLY A 213 29.55 6.68 -51.70
C GLY A 213 31.01 6.29 -51.49
N LEU A 214 31.61 5.70 -52.52
CA LEU A 214 33.06 5.49 -52.58
C LEU A 214 33.70 6.72 -53.24
N ALA A 215 34.62 7.37 -52.53
CA ALA A 215 35.35 8.51 -53.06
C ALA A 215 36.62 8.03 -53.79
N LEU A 216 36.79 8.45 -55.04
CA LEU A 216 37.99 8.25 -55.84
C LEU A 216 38.68 9.58 -56.09
N LEU A 217 39.97 9.55 -56.39
CA LEU A 217 40.70 10.75 -56.78
C LEU A 217 40.13 11.30 -58.10
N ALA A 218 40.00 12.62 -58.20
CA ALA A 218 39.49 13.27 -59.39
C ALA A 218 40.33 12.86 -60.63
N GLY A 219 39.65 12.44 -61.70
CA GLY A 219 40.30 11.95 -62.93
C GLY A 219 40.77 10.48 -62.88
N SER A 220 40.35 9.71 -61.88
CA SER A 220 40.63 8.27 -61.80
C SER A 220 40.00 7.51 -62.98
N GLN A 221 40.83 6.78 -63.73
CA GLN A 221 40.37 5.88 -64.82
C GLN A 221 39.47 4.74 -64.33
N TYR A 222 39.46 4.46 -63.02
CA TYR A 222 38.67 3.37 -62.43
C TYR A 222 37.24 3.77 -62.08
N GLU A 223 36.85 5.04 -62.21
CA GLU A 223 35.53 5.52 -61.81
C GLU A 223 34.39 4.71 -62.46
N GLU A 224 34.44 4.55 -63.78
CA GLU A 224 33.41 3.82 -64.53
C GLU A 224 33.35 2.34 -64.12
N HIS A 225 34.53 1.71 -63.94
CA HIS A 225 34.62 0.31 -63.53
C HIS A 225 34.06 0.08 -62.13
N PHE A 226 34.35 0.96 -61.16
CA PHE A 226 33.80 0.89 -59.82
C PHE A 226 32.29 1.14 -59.81
N ASN A 227 31.81 2.15 -60.54
CA ASN A 227 30.38 2.44 -60.63
C ASN A 227 29.61 1.25 -61.21
N ALA A 228 30.11 0.63 -62.27
CA ALA A 228 29.49 -0.56 -62.85
C ALA A 228 29.52 -1.77 -61.88
N ALA A 229 30.62 -1.96 -61.14
CA ALA A 229 30.73 -3.04 -60.15
C ALA A 229 29.75 -2.84 -58.99
N VAL A 230 29.64 -1.62 -58.45
CA VAL A 230 28.70 -1.27 -57.37
C VAL A 230 27.27 -1.44 -57.84
N ALA A 231 26.93 -0.99 -59.05
CA ALA A 231 25.60 -1.17 -59.63
C ALA A 231 25.22 -2.66 -59.74
N ARG A 232 26.13 -3.52 -60.21
CA ARG A 232 25.92 -4.98 -60.27
C ARG A 232 25.78 -5.59 -58.87
N ALA A 233 26.57 -5.16 -57.89
CA ALA A 233 26.48 -5.63 -56.51
C ALA A 233 25.13 -5.26 -55.86
N LEU A 234 24.58 -4.08 -56.18
CA LEU A 234 23.26 -3.66 -55.73
C LEU A 234 22.14 -4.44 -56.44
N GLN A 235 22.20 -4.57 -57.77
CA GLN A 235 21.20 -5.29 -58.57
C GLN A 235 21.13 -6.78 -58.24
N SER A 236 22.27 -7.41 -57.97
CA SER A 236 22.33 -8.82 -57.56
C SER A 236 21.85 -9.06 -56.12
N GLY A 237 21.60 -8.01 -55.34
CA GLY A 237 21.28 -8.14 -53.91
C GLY A 237 22.47 -8.59 -53.05
N PHE A 238 23.70 -8.55 -53.58
CA PHE A 238 24.90 -8.98 -52.87
C PHE A 238 25.13 -8.17 -51.60
N LEU A 239 24.90 -6.85 -51.66
CA LEU A 239 25.04 -5.97 -50.49
C LEU A 239 24.01 -6.30 -49.38
N GLU A 240 22.79 -6.64 -49.77
CA GLU A 240 21.74 -7.07 -48.83
C GLU A 240 22.12 -8.40 -48.16
N ASN A 241 22.73 -9.32 -48.91
CA ASN A 241 23.26 -10.56 -48.36
C ASN A 241 24.39 -10.31 -47.35
N ILE A 242 25.35 -9.44 -47.69
CA ILE A 242 26.41 -9.05 -46.74
C ILE A 242 25.80 -8.43 -45.48
N LYS A 243 24.82 -7.53 -45.62
CA LYS A 243 24.15 -6.91 -44.47
C LYS A 243 23.52 -7.96 -43.56
N LYS A 244 22.79 -8.93 -44.12
CA LYS A 244 22.20 -10.04 -43.38
C LYS A 244 23.25 -10.93 -42.71
N ASP A 245 24.33 -11.27 -43.42
CA ASP A 245 25.41 -12.11 -42.88
C ASP A 245 26.18 -11.43 -41.75
N VAL A 246 26.44 -10.12 -41.87
CA VAL A 246 27.05 -9.32 -40.80
C VAL A 246 26.11 -9.26 -39.60
N GLN A 247 24.84 -8.91 -39.81
CA GLN A 247 23.84 -8.90 -38.73
C GLN A 247 23.76 -10.27 -38.03
N TRP A 248 23.69 -11.35 -38.80
CA TRP A 248 23.63 -12.71 -38.28
C TRP A 248 24.86 -13.11 -37.46
N ARG A 249 26.07 -12.74 -37.92
CA ARG A 249 27.31 -12.97 -37.18
C ARG A 249 27.35 -12.15 -35.90
N VAL A 250 26.91 -10.89 -35.94
CA VAL A 250 26.82 -10.03 -34.75
C VAL A 250 25.84 -10.61 -33.74
N TYR A 251 24.69 -11.12 -34.17
CA TYR A 251 23.73 -11.79 -33.29
C TYR A 251 24.28 -13.04 -32.61
N ARG A 252 25.26 -13.72 -33.21
CA ARG A 252 25.88 -14.95 -32.69
C ARG A 252 27.24 -14.77 -32.04
N SER A 253 27.87 -13.60 -32.17
CA SER A 253 29.24 -13.38 -31.70
C SER A 253 29.38 -13.65 -30.20
N SER A 254 30.37 -14.47 -29.84
CA SER A 254 30.62 -14.98 -28.49
C SER A 254 31.14 -13.95 -27.49
N GLN A 255 31.54 -12.76 -27.95
CA GLN A 255 31.90 -11.64 -27.07
C GLN A 255 30.68 -10.90 -26.49
N GLY A 256 29.49 -11.12 -27.05
CA GLY A 256 28.24 -10.51 -26.58
C GLY A 256 27.40 -11.51 -25.80
N ARG A 257 27.34 -11.37 -24.48
CA ARG A 257 26.30 -12.01 -23.66
C ARG A 257 24.91 -11.65 -24.23
N LEU A 258 24.25 -12.63 -24.85
CA LEU A 258 22.79 -12.76 -24.97
C LEU A 258 22.06 -11.71 -25.82
N LEU A 259 22.25 -11.73 -27.14
CA LEU A 259 21.34 -11.06 -28.07
C LEU A 259 20.33 -12.07 -28.62
N LYS A 260 19.13 -12.12 -28.02
CA LYS A 260 17.99 -12.82 -28.62
C LYS A 260 17.70 -12.17 -29.98
N THR A 261 17.43 -12.99 -30.98
CA THR A 261 16.85 -12.59 -32.29
C THR A 261 15.40 -12.15 -32.08
N THR A 262 15.20 -11.03 -31.40
CA THR A 262 13.87 -10.39 -31.40
C THR A 262 13.76 -9.62 -32.70
N LYS A 263 12.57 -9.68 -33.30
CA LYS A 263 12.13 -8.97 -34.52
C LYS A 263 12.65 -7.53 -34.59
N PRO A 264 12.69 -6.89 -35.80
CA PRO A 264 13.11 -5.49 -35.94
C PRO A 264 12.50 -4.61 -34.84
N LEU A 265 13.18 -3.52 -34.48
CA LEU A 265 12.77 -2.54 -33.45
C LEU A 265 11.45 -1.80 -33.80
N GLN A 266 10.59 -2.41 -34.59
CA GLN A 266 9.21 -2.03 -34.78
C GLN A 266 8.37 -2.76 -33.74
N LYS A 267 7.70 -1.98 -32.88
CA LYS A 267 6.63 -2.39 -31.95
C LYS A 267 6.86 -3.82 -31.45
N MET A 268 7.65 -3.97 -30.37
CA MET A 268 7.74 -5.24 -29.66
C MET A 268 6.32 -5.77 -29.49
N VAL A 269 6.00 -6.84 -30.23
CA VAL A 269 4.83 -7.65 -29.94
C VAL A 269 4.96 -7.96 -28.45
N PRO A 270 3.96 -7.61 -27.62
CA PRO A 270 4.07 -7.78 -26.17
C PRO A 270 4.34 -9.27 -25.91
N GLU A 271 5.59 -9.61 -25.61
CA GLU A 271 5.96 -10.91 -25.06
C GLU A 271 5.30 -10.94 -23.69
N ASP A 272 4.47 -11.95 -23.42
CA ASP A 272 3.64 -12.05 -22.21
C ASP A 272 4.42 -11.60 -20.98
N ARG A 273 4.06 -10.42 -20.45
CA ARG A 273 4.76 -9.83 -19.31
C ARG A 273 4.52 -10.74 -18.11
N ARG A 274 5.58 -11.40 -17.65
CA ARG A 274 5.55 -12.16 -16.39
C ARG A 274 5.34 -11.19 -15.24
N LEU A 275 4.40 -11.48 -14.33
CA LEU A 275 4.20 -10.70 -13.12
C LEU A 275 5.49 -10.65 -12.32
N THR A 276 5.89 -9.45 -11.92
CA THR A 276 7.03 -9.24 -11.03
C THR A 276 6.55 -8.93 -9.61
N LEU A 277 7.42 -9.10 -8.62
CA LEU A 277 7.10 -8.76 -7.22
C LEU A 277 6.70 -7.29 -7.07
N ASP A 278 7.29 -6.40 -7.86
CA ASP A 278 6.98 -4.97 -7.88
C ASP A 278 5.50 -4.71 -8.22
N ASP A 279 4.91 -5.53 -9.09
CA ASP A 279 3.50 -5.38 -9.51
C ASP A 279 2.51 -5.76 -8.39
N VAL A 280 2.92 -6.62 -7.45
CA VAL A 280 2.07 -7.16 -6.36
C VAL A 280 2.45 -6.63 -4.97
N GLN A 281 3.51 -5.83 -4.87
CA GLN A 281 4.01 -5.30 -3.60
C GLN A 281 2.94 -4.53 -2.81
N GLY A 282 2.09 -3.76 -3.50
CA GLY A 282 1.00 -3.01 -2.87
C GLY A 282 0.01 -3.90 -2.11
N THR A 283 -0.30 -5.09 -2.65
CA THR A 283 -1.20 -6.05 -2.00
C THR A 283 -0.61 -6.59 -0.69
N PHE A 284 0.70 -6.87 -0.66
CA PHE A 284 1.38 -7.29 0.56
C PHE A 284 1.46 -6.17 1.61
N LEU A 285 1.63 -4.92 1.18
CA LEU A 285 1.65 -3.77 2.09
C LEU A 285 0.29 -3.57 2.76
N VAL A 286 -0.81 -3.69 2.00
CA VAL A 286 -2.18 -3.62 2.55
C VAL A 286 -2.44 -4.76 3.54
N LEU A 287 -2.00 -5.98 3.23
CA LEU A 287 -2.11 -7.11 4.14
C LEU A 287 -1.35 -6.86 5.46
N GLY A 288 -0.11 -6.37 5.37
CA GLY A 288 0.69 -6.02 6.55
C GLY A 288 0.05 -4.92 7.39
N ALA A 289 -0.48 -3.87 6.75
CA ALA A 289 -1.21 -2.81 7.44
C ALA A 289 -2.48 -3.35 8.14
N GLY A 290 -3.21 -4.27 7.51
CA GLY A 290 -4.38 -4.93 8.10
C GLY A 290 -4.04 -5.69 9.38
N PHE A 291 -2.94 -6.46 9.39
CA PHE A 291 -2.46 -7.13 10.60
C PHE A 291 -2.06 -6.15 11.70
N ALA A 292 -1.39 -5.05 11.35
CA ALA A 292 -1.00 -4.03 12.32
C ALA A 292 -2.22 -3.36 12.99
N ILE A 293 -3.26 -3.04 12.22
CA ILE A 293 -4.50 -2.46 12.73
C ILE A 293 -5.24 -3.46 13.62
N ALA A 294 -5.34 -4.73 13.19
CA ALA A 294 -5.97 -5.78 13.99
C ALA A 294 -5.24 -6.01 15.33
N TRP A 295 -3.91 -5.99 15.31
CA TRP A 295 -3.10 -6.12 16.52
C TRP A 295 -3.28 -4.91 17.46
N ALA A 296 -3.34 -3.70 16.91
CA ALA A 296 -3.62 -2.48 17.68
C ALA A 296 -5.03 -2.51 18.31
N ALA A 297 -6.03 -2.98 17.57
CA ALA A 297 -7.40 -3.12 18.06
C ALA A 297 -7.49 -4.13 19.21
N LEU A 298 -6.82 -5.28 19.09
CA LEU A 298 -6.74 -6.29 20.15
C LEU A 298 -6.10 -5.72 21.42
N ILE A 299 -4.99 -4.98 21.29
CA ILE A 299 -4.35 -4.33 22.44
C ILE A 299 -5.27 -3.30 23.07
N ALA A 300 -5.95 -2.48 22.25
CA ALA A 300 -6.91 -1.51 22.73
C ALA A 300 -8.03 -2.19 23.54
N GLU A 301 -8.60 -3.28 23.02
CA GLU A 301 -9.64 -4.07 23.70
C GLU A 301 -9.15 -4.63 25.04
N ILE A 302 -7.94 -5.21 25.10
CA ILE A 302 -7.36 -5.70 26.37
C ILE A 302 -7.18 -4.57 27.39
N ILE A 303 -6.75 -3.38 26.94
CA ILE A 303 -6.58 -2.22 27.82
C ILE A 303 -7.94 -1.70 28.29
N PHE A 304 -8.93 -1.64 27.41
CA PHE A 304 -10.29 -1.21 27.75
C PHE A 304 -10.98 -2.19 28.70
N ASP A 305 -10.85 -3.50 28.49
CA ASP A 305 -11.41 -4.52 29.37
C ASP A 305 -10.78 -4.47 30.77
N LYS A 306 -9.45 -4.36 30.86
CA LYS A 306 -8.76 -4.15 32.15
C LYS A 306 -9.23 -2.89 32.86
N ARG A 307 -9.32 -1.76 32.15
CA ARG A 307 -9.81 -0.50 32.74
C ARG A 307 -11.27 -0.61 33.15
N SER A 308 -12.14 -1.20 32.32
CA SER A 308 -13.56 -1.39 32.62
C SER A 308 -13.79 -2.25 33.86
N LYS A 309 -13.03 -3.35 33.99
CA LYS A 309 -13.04 -4.20 35.20
C LYS A 309 -12.59 -3.43 36.44
N GLU A 310 -11.50 -2.67 36.35
CA GLU A 310 -11.03 -1.84 37.47
C GLU A 310 -12.04 -0.74 37.86
N TYR A 311 -12.68 -0.09 36.89
CA TYR A 311 -13.74 0.90 37.13
C TYR A 311 -14.96 0.27 37.81
N THR A 312 -15.39 -0.91 37.37
CA THR A 312 -16.53 -1.64 37.93
C THR A 312 -16.23 -2.06 39.38
N VAL A 313 -15.05 -2.64 39.63
CA VAL A 313 -14.57 -3.00 40.96
C VAL A 313 -14.51 -1.79 41.88
N ARG A 314 -13.99 -0.64 41.42
CA ARG A 314 -13.96 0.61 42.21
C ARG A 314 -15.36 1.17 42.51
N LYS A 315 -16.32 1.04 41.59
CA LYS A 315 -17.71 1.49 41.79
C LYS A 315 -18.43 0.62 42.82
N GLU A 316 -18.25 -0.69 42.74
CA GLU A 316 -18.72 -1.64 43.74
C GLU A 316 -18.10 -1.31 45.11
N LEU A 317 -16.78 -1.16 45.20
CA LEU A 317 -16.07 -0.78 46.44
C LEU A 317 -16.59 0.53 47.06
N LYS A 318 -16.88 1.58 46.28
CA LYS A 318 -17.47 2.83 46.80
C LYS A 318 -18.88 2.61 47.37
N THR A 319 -19.67 1.76 46.72
CA THR A 319 -21.03 1.42 47.17
C THR A 319 -20.97 0.62 48.47
N TYR A 320 -20.08 -0.38 48.56
CA TYR A 320 -19.84 -1.11 49.81
C TYR A 320 -19.31 -0.21 50.94
N TRP A 321 -18.40 0.73 50.64
CA TRP A 321 -17.84 1.65 51.64
C TRP A 321 -18.90 2.61 52.19
N THR A 322 -19.78 3.15 51.34
CA THR A 322 -20.89 4.04 51.78
C THR A 322 -21.94 3.31 52.63
N VAL A 323 -22.28 2.07 52.28
CA VAL A 323 -23.18 1.23 53.08
C VAL A 323 -22.54 0.80 54.40
N GLY A 324 -21.28 0.37 54.36
CA GLY A 324 -20.49 -0.03 55.52
C GLY A 324 -20.28 1.11 56.52
N TYR A 325 -19.90 2.30 56.04
CA TYR A 325 -19.73 3.49 56.87
C TYR A 325 -21.05 3.94 57.52
N ARG A 326 -22.18 3.83 56.81
CA ARG A 326 -23.51 4.15 57.37
C ARG A 326 -23.90 3.17 58.49
N LYS A 327 -23.62 1.87 58.34
CA LYS A 327 -23.85 0.85 59.38
C LYS A 327 -22.90 1.00 60.58
N LEU A 328 -21.62 1.29 60.35
CA LEU A 328 -20.64 1.53 61.42
C LEU A 328 -20.98 2.78 62.23
N LYS A 329 -21.45 3.85 61.56
CA LYS A 329 -21.88 5.10 62.20
C LYS A 329 -23.13 4.91 63.05
N THR A 330 -24.08 4.07 62.64
CA THR A 330 -25.26 3.72 63.46
C THR A 330 -24.90 2.84 64.67
N PHE A 331 -23.84 2.04 64.59
CA PHE A 331 -23.38 1.21 65.71
C PHE A 331 -22.67 2.07 66.78
N PHE A 332 -21.76 2.95 66.37
CA PHE A 332 -21.05 3.88 67.26
C PHE A 332 -21.93 4.98 67.87
N LEU A 333 -23.09 5.30 67.27
CA LEU A 333 -24.05 6.28 67.79
C LEU A 333 -25.19 5.66 68.61
N SER A 334 -25.18 4.34 68.84
CA SER A 334 -26.14 3.72 69.75
C SER A 334 -25.71 3.99 71.22
N PRO A 335 -26.60 4.49 72.10
CA PRO A 335 -26.22 4.77 73.48
C PRO A 335 -26.00 3.46 74.23
N ILE A 336 -24.77 3.25 74.71
CA ILE A 336 -24.44 2.15 75.64
C ILE A 336 -25.25 2.37 76.93
N ARG A 337 -26.40 1.70 77.05
CA ARG A 337 -27.11 1.58 78.31
C ARG A 337 -26.35 0.54 79.15
N LYS A 338 -25.53 1.00 80.10
CA LYS A 338 -24.81 0.13 81.04
C LYS A 338 -25.81 -0.70 81.87
N PRO A 339 -25.71 -2.04 81.92
CA PRO A 339 -26.15 -2.79 83.08
C PRO A 339 -25.03 -2.78 84.13
N GLN A 340 -25.41 -2.66 85.40
CA GLN A 340 -24.48 -2.76 86.52
C GLN A 340 -23.91 -4.17 86.63
N GLY A 341 -22.58 -4.25 86.68
CA GLY A 341 -21.84 -5.34 87.33
C GLY A 341 -21.73 -6.65 86.57
N GLU A 342 -20.86 -6.71 85.56
CA GLU A 342 -20.10 -7.92 85.20
C GLU A 342 -18.94 -7.58 84.25
N SER A 343 -17.84 -8.33 84.36
CA SER A 343 -16.59 -8.11 83.62
C SER A 343 -16.81 -8.33 82.11
N ALA A 344 -16.65 -7.27 81.31
CA ALA A 344 -16.82 -7.33 79.86
C ALA A 344 -15.72 -8.19 79.20
N ARG A 345 -16.10 -9.38 78.70
CA ARG A 345 -15.30 -10.15 77.74
C ARG A 345 -15.68 -9.69 76.33
N PHE A 346 -14.77 -8.99 75.64
CA PHE A 346 -14.95 -8.64 74.24
C PHE A 346 -14.78 -9.90 73.38
N GLU A 347 -15.89 -10.40 72.85
CA GLU A 347 -15.88 -11.47 71.85
C GLU A 347 -15.47 -10.89 70.49
N LYS A 348 -14.47 -11.49 69.83
CA LYS A 348 -14.06 -11.14 68.46
C LYS A 348 -15.21 -11.46 67.52
N HIS A 349 -16.03 -10.47 67.16
CA HIS A 349 -17.02 -10.65 66.10
C HIS A 349 -16.32 -10.71 64.73
N ASP A 350 -16.58 -11.80 64.03
CA ASP A 350 -16.03 -12.12 62.71
C ASP A 350 -16.49 -11.09 61.67
N PHE A 351 -15.55 -10.33 61.09
CA PHE A 351 -15.79 -9.25 60.13
C PHE A 351 -16.56 -9.75 58.89
N ARG A 352 -16.48 -11.06 58.62
CA ARG A 352 -17.25 -11.81 57.62
C ARG A 352 -18.77 -11.71 57.77
N SER A 353 -19.28 -11.56 58.99
CA SER A 353 -20.73 -11.55 59.25
C SER A 353 -21.43 -10.26 58.82
N TYR A 354 -20.68 -9.17 58.63
CA TYR A 354 -21.24 -7.85 58.28
C TYR A 354 -21.41 -7.62 56.78
N PHE A 355 -20.66 -8.37 55.96
CA PHE A 355 -20.67 -8.29 54.50
C PHE A 355 -21.13 -9.64 53.94
N GLY A 356 -22.45 -9.86 53.85
CA GLY A 356 -23.01 -11.14 53.43
C GLY A 356 -22.57 -11.58 52.02
N SER A 357 -22.15 -12.84 51.90
CA SER A 357 -21.90 -13.65 50.68
C SER A 357 -20.73 -13.20 49.76
N PRO A 358 -19.96 -14.14 49.15
CA PRO A 358 -18.62 -13.84 48.66
C PRO A 358 -18.64 -13.18 47.28
N VAL A 359 -17.98 -12.04 47.20
CA VAL A 359 -17.63 -11.39 45.93
C VAL A 359 -16.33 -11.99 45.38
N GLY A 360 -16.17 -11.95 44.05
CA GLY A 360 -15.06 -12.58 43.32
C GLY A 360 -13.65 -12.33 43.90
N PRO A 361 -12.69 -13.22 43.62
CA PRO A 361 -11.39 -13.30 44.32
C PRO A 361 -10.58 -12.00 44.30
N GLU A 362 -10.77 -11.16 43.27
CA GLU A 362 -10.10 -9.85 43.14
C GLU A 362 -10.62 -8.81 44.14
N LEU A 363 -11.95 -8.74 44.38
CA LEU A 363 -12.51 -7.82 45.38
C LEU A 363 -12.12 -8.27 46.80
N TRP A 364 -12.08 -9.59 47.02
CA TRP A 364 -11.71 -10.17 48.31
C TRP A 364 -10.26 -9.86 48.71
N ASN A 365 -9.34 -9.82 47.74
CA ASN A 365 -7.95 -9.45 47.99
C ASN A 365 -7.77 -7.96 48.36
N GLU A 366 -8.55 -7.07 47.75
CA GLU A 366 -8.55 -5.63 48.11
C GLU A 366 -9.22 -5.36 49.47
N LEU A 367 -10.31 -6.08 49.79
CA LEU A 367 -10.92 -6.03 51.13
C LEU A 367 -9.95 -6.51 52.22
N ARG A 368 -9.18 -7.57 51.97
CA ARG A 368 -8.15 -8.10 52.90
C ARG A 368 -6.98 -7.13 53.13
N LYS A 369 -6.67 -6.26 52.17
CA LYS A 369 -5.69 -5.18 52.37
C LYS A 369 -6.26 -4.11 53.30
N MET A 370 -7.55 -3.83 53.23
CA MET A 370 -8.22 -2.83 54.08
C MET A 370 -8.51 -3.32 55.50
N GLU A 371 -8.83 -4.60 55.68
CA GLU A 371 -9.00 -5.22 57.00
C GLU A 371 -7.72 -5.05 57.86
N ARG A 372 -6.55 -5.26 57.24
CA ARG A 372 -5.24 -5.01 57.88
C ARG A 372 -5.02 -3.54 58.27
N VAL A 373 -5.57 -2.58 57.53
CA VAL A 373 -5.46 -1.14 57.86
C VAL A 373 -6.38 -0.77 59.03
N MET A 374 -7.55 -1.41 59.15
CA MET A 374 -8.44 -1.20 60.30
C MET A 374 -7.92 -1.88 61.57
N GLU A 375 -7.33 -3.07 61.49
CA GLU A 375 -6.68 -3.75 62.62
C GLU A 375 -5.50 -2.92 63.19
N LEU A 376 -4.75 -2.23 62.33
CA LEU A 376 -3.68 -1.32 62.77
C LEU A 376 -4.21 -0.07 63.49
N ARG A 377 -5.41 0.40 63.14
CA ARG A 377 -6.02 1.58 63.77
C ARG A 377 -6.62 1.26 65.14
N THR A 378 -7.23 0.08 65.31
CA THR A 378 -7.70 -0.40 66.62
C THR A 378 -6.55 -0.76 67.55
N GLN A 379 -5.42 -1.26 67.04
CA GLN A 379 -4.19 -1.40 67.84
C GLN A 379 -3.63 -0.04 68.30
N SER A 380 -3.68 0.98 67.45
CA SER A 380 -3.30 2.36 67.80
C SER A 380 -4.19 2.97 68.88
N GLU A 381 -5.51 2.79 68.80
CA GLU A 381 -6.45 3.30 69.80
C GLU A 381 -6.35 2.57 71.15
N ASN A 382 -6.10 1.25 71.14
CA ASN A 382 -5.84 0.49 72.38
C ASN A 382 -4.48 0.85 73.04
N CYS A 383 -3.50 1.33 72.27
CA CYS A 383 -2.26 1.88 72.84
C CYS A 383 -2.45 3.24 73.52
N ILE A 384 -3.47 4.03 73.13
CA ILE A 384 -3.75 5.34 73.74
C ILE A 384 -4.41 5.19 75.12
N SER A 385 -5.13 4.08 75.37
CA SER A 385 -5.77 3.81 76.68
C SER A 385 -4.82 3.30 77.77
N ASP A 386 -3.60 2.86 77.44
CA ASP A 386 -2.62 2.31 78.41
C ASP A 386 -1.43 3.25 78.71
N CYS A 387 -1.54 4.56 78.41
CA CYS A 387 -0.53 5.54 78.82
C CYS A 387 -0.75 5.98 80.27
N THR A 388 -0.18 5.26 81.24
CA THR A 388 -0.08 5.69 82.64
C THR A 388 0.99 6.79 82.80
N PHE A 389 0.60 7.90 83.43
CA PHE A 389 1.48 9.03 83.79
C PHE A 389 2.56 8.60 84.80
N LEU A 390 3.85 8.73 84.42
CA LEU A 390 4.97 8.72 85.36
C LEU A 390 5.23 10.16 85.85
N LYS A 391 4.79 10.45 87.09
CA LYS A 391 5.01 11.72 87.80
C LYS A 391 6.39 11.69 88.46
N ASN A 392 7.31 12.53 88.01
CA ASN A 392 8.64 12.66 88.59
C ASN A 392 8.59 13.58 89.83
N SER A 393 8.72 13.03 91.03
CA SER A 393 8.76 13.78 92.29
C SER A 393 10.18 14.26 92.58
N GLY A 394 10.49 15.51 92.20
CA GLY A 394 11.71 16.21 92.62
C GLY A 394 11.62 16.66 94.08
N GLN A 395 12.52 16.14 94.92
CA GLN A 395 12.67 16.50 96.33
C GLN A 395 13.53 17.76 96.45
N ARG A 396 12.97 18.84 97.00
CA ARG A 396 13.73 20.00 97.52
C ARG A 396 14.16 19.67 98.96
N ARG A 397 15.44 19.81 99.26
CA ARG A 397 15.98 19.83 100.63
C ARG A 397 15.59 21.13 101.34
N SER A 398 15.35 21.04 102.64
CA SER A 398 15.57 22.12 103.61
C SER A 398 16.33 21.52 104.81
N ILE A 399 17.59 21.97 104.92
CA ILE A 399 18.59 21.79 106.01
C ILE A 399 19.12 20.36 106.19
#